data_AF-A0A4R4IIA2-F1
#
_entry.id   AF-A0A4R4IIA2-F1
#
_cell.length_a   1.000
_cell.length_b   1.000
_cell.length_c   1.000
_cell.angle_alpha   90.00
_cell.angle_beta   90.00
_cell.angle_gamma   90.00
#
_symmetry.space_group_name_H-M   'P 1'
#
loop_
_entity.id
_entity.type
_entity.pdbx_description
1 polymer ?
#
loop_
_entity_poly.entity_id
_entity_poly.type
_entity_poly.pdbx_seq_one_letter_code
_entity_poly.pdbx_strand_id
1 'polypeptide(L)' 'MIRSLTRAYRPFGFQLLVDQATIGRAAIEDLSDTELLALHRDLDRARECLTDGVSFEEAGLLRSLG' A
#
# COMPACT_ATOMS: atom_id res chain seq x y z
N MET A 1 8.40 -2.43 -13.92
CA MET A 1 7.22 -1.53 -13.84
C MET A 1 6.74 -1.30 -12.40
N ILE A 2 6.81 -2.30 -11.51
CA ILE A 2 6.31 -2.20 -10.13
C ILE A 2 7.17 -1.27 -9.24
N ARG A 3 8.51 -1.30 -9.35
CA ARG A 3 9.42 -0.43 -8.56
C ARG A 3 9.17 1.08 -8.71
N SER A 4 8.72 1.54 -9.88
CA SER A 4 8.43 2.96 -10.11
C SER A 4 7.16 3.41 -9.40
N LEU A 5 6.20 2.52 -9.21
CA LEU A 5 4.95 2.80 -8.50
C LEU A 5 5.21 3.03 -7.00
N THR A 6 6.04 2.20 -6.37
CA THR A 6 6.42 2.37 -4.96
C THR A 6 7.04 3.75 -4.69
N ARG A 7 7.92 4.22 -5.58
CA ARG A 7 8.54 5.55 -5.44
C ARG A 7 7.54 6.68 -5.61
N ALA A 8 6.55 6.52 -6.49
CA ALA A 8 5.53 7.54 -6.73
C ALA A 8 4.60 7.74 -5.52
N TYR A 9 4.33 6.67 -4.77
CA TYR A 9 3.34 6.70 -3.68
C TYR A 9 3.91 7.00 -2.29
N ARG A 10 5.23 7.05 -2.10
CA ARG A 10 5.86 7.34 -0.80
C ARG A 10 5.25 8.50 0.03
N PRO A 11 4.86 9.65 -0.55
CA PRO A 11 4.28 10.76 0.20
C PRO A 11 2.80 10.50 0.57
N PHE A 12 2.32 11.01 1.72
CA PHE A 12 0.90 10.96 2.17
C PHE A 12 0.37 9.61 2.70
N GLY A 13 1.25 8.73 3.20
CA GLY A 13 0.84 7.56 3.98
C GLY A 13 0.77 6.25 3.21
N PHE A 14 0.96 6.24 1.88
CA PHE A 14 1.02 4.97 1.16
C PHE A 14 2.26 4.14 1.52
N GLN A 15 3.30 4.78 2.06
CA GLN A 15 4.43 4.04 2.65
C GLN A 15 3.95 3.08 3.75
N LEU A 16 2.90 3.41 4.52
CA LEU A 16 2.31 2.50 5.50
C LEU A 16 1.71 1.25 4.86
N LEU A 17 1.09 1.38 3.68
CA LEU A 17 0.53 0.25 2.92
C LEU A 17 1.63 -0.65 2.38
N VAL A 18 2.73 -0.03 1.91
CA VAL A 18 3.93 -0.75 1.49
C VAL A 18 4.56 -1.49 2.66
N ASP A 19 4.77 -0.80 3.79
CA ASP A 19 5.38 -1.37 5.00
C ASP A 19 4.54 -2.56 5.48
N GLN A 20 3.21 -2.40 5.55
CA GLN A 20 2.26 -3.45 5.88
C GLN A 20 2.36 -4.67 4.95
N ALA A 21 2.41 -4.45 3.64
CA ALA A 21 2.53 -5.54 2.68
C ALA A 21 3.87 -6.28 2.80
N THR A 22 4.93 -5.60 3.26
CA THR A 22 6.28 -6.15 3.40
C THR A 22 6.64 -6.62 4.81
N ILE A 23 5.69 -6.67 5.75
CA ILE A 23 5.96 -7.22 7.08
C ILE A 23 6.51 -8.65 6.97
N GLY A 24 7.67 -8.88 7.58
CA GLY A 24 8.36 -10.17 7.54
C GLY A 24 9.08 -10.46 6.21
N ARG A 25 9.18 -9.49 5.30
CA ARG A 25 9.93 -9.56 4.04
C ARG A 25 11.15 -8.63 4.09
N ALA A 26 12.19 -8.93 3.32
CA ALA A 26 13.36 -8.05 3.24
C ALA A 26 13.09 -6.85 2.32
N ALA A 27 12.31 -7.07 1.26
CA ALA A 27 11.88 -6.03 0.34
C ALA A 27 10.55 -6.35 -0.38
N ILE A 28 10.04 -5.38 -1.14
CA ILE A 28 8.82 -5.53 -1.97
C ILE A 28 9.01 -6.62 -3.03
N GLU A 29 10.23 -6.80 -3.50
CA GLU A 29 10.60 -7.81 -4.50
C GLU A 29 10.43 -9.24 -4.00
N ASP A 30 10.34 -9.43 -2.68
CA ASP A 30 10.07 -10.74 -2.09
C ASP A 30 8.57 -11.07 -2.08
N LEU A 31 7.71 -10.12 -2.45
CA LEU A 31 6.28 -10.36 -2.60
C LEU A 31 6.00 -11.17 -3.87
N SER A 32 5.13 -12.17 -3.74
CA SER A 32 4.60 -12.90 -4.88
C SER A 32 3.76 -11.98 -5.79
N ASP A 33 3.55 -12.38 -7.04
CA ASP A 33 2.71 -11.63 -7.98
C ASP A 33 1.31 -11.34 -7.42
N THR A 34 0.72 -12.29 -6.68
CA THR A 34 -0.59 -12.11 -6.04
C THR A 34 -0.53 -11.05 -4.94
N GLU A 35 0.53 -11.03 -4.14
CA GLU A 35 0.75 -10.02 -3.08
C GLU A 35 1.03 -8.64 -3.68
N LEU A 36 1.80 -8.57 -4.76
CA LEU A 36 2.05 -7.34 -5.51
C LEU A 36 0.77 -6.79 -6.14
N LEU A 37 -0.09 -7.66 -6.67
CA LEU A 37 -1.37 -7.28 -7.22
C LEU A 37 -2.33 -6.76 -6.14
N ALA A 38 -2.32 -7.38 -4.95
CA ALA A 38 -3.08 -6.90 -3.80
C ALA A 38 -2.59 -5.52 -3.35
N LEU A 39 -1.27 -5.35 -3.17
CA LEU A 39 -0.67 -4.06 -2.83
C LEU A 39 -1.01 -2.99 -3.87
N HIS A 40 -0.97 -3.32 -5.16
CA HIS A 40 -1.32 -2.36 -6.21
C HIS A 40 -2.78 -1.87 -6.08
N ARG A 41 -3.72 -2.78 -5.78
CA ARG A 41 -5.13 -2.42 -5.57
C ARG A 41 -5.32 -1.56 -4.32
N ASP A 42 -4.62 -1.88 -3.24
CA ASP A 42 -4.66 -1.08 -2.01
C ASP A 42 -4.12 0.33 -2.24
N LEU A 43 -3.04 0.46 -3.03
CA LEU A 43 -2.48 1.75 -3.44
C LEU A 43 -3.45 2.54 -4.32
N ASP A 44 -4.11 1.92 -5.29
CA ASP A 44 -5.10 2.62 -6.12
C ASP A 44 -6.30 3.11 -5.29
N ARG A 45 -6.82 2.27 -4.40
CA ARG A 45 -7.90 2.65 -3.49
C ARG A 45 -7.49 3.76 -2.53
N ALA A 46 -6.25 3.75 -2.03
CA ALA A 46 -5.73 4.83 -1.21
C ALA A 46 -5.70 6.18 -1.94
N ARG A 47 -5.45 6.21 -3.25
CA ARG A 47 -5.51 7.44 -4.04
C ARG A 47 -6.94 7.99 -4.12
N GLU A 48 -7.92 7.11 -4.29
CA GLU A 48 -9.33 7.47 -4.28
C GLU A 48 -9.72 8.06 -2.92
N CYS A 49 -9.33 7.40 -1.82
CA CYS A 49 -9.60 7.90 -0.47
C CYS A 49 -8.99 9.30 -0.20
N LEU A 50 -7.75 9.55 -0.64
CA LEU A 50 -7.16 10.90 -0.53
C LEU A 50 -7.93 11.95 -1.32
N THR A 51 -8.46 11.58 -2.49
CA THR A 51 -9.27 12.49 -3.32
C THR A 51 -10.59 12.82 -2.63
N ASP A 52 -11.19 11.84 -1.96
CA ASP A 52 -12.47 11.97 -1.25
C ASP A 52 -12.33 12.52 0.18
N GLY A 53 -11.10 12.78 0.65
CA GLY A 53 -10.82 13.25 2.01
C GLY A 53 -11.04 12.20 3.09
N VAL A 54 -11.08 10.92 2.73
CA VAL A 54 -11.26 9.78 3.63
C VAL A 54 -9.90 9.26 4.10
N SER A 55 -9.74 9.03 5.40
CA SER A 55 -8.49 8.48 5.93
C SER A 55 -8.33 6.99 5.59
N PHE A 56 -7.09 6.48 5.60
CA PHE A 56 -6.82 5.07 5.30
C PHE A 56 -7.35 4.10 6.37
N GLU A 57 -7.51 4.57 7.60
CA GLU A 57 -8.14 3.81 8.69
C GLU A 57 -9.64 3.64 8.42
N GLU A 58 -10.33 4.74 8.10
CA GLU A 58 -11.77 4.71 7.75
C GLU A 58 -12.03 3.89 6.48
N ALA A 59 -11.09 3.90 5.53
CA ALA A 59 -11.17 3.10 4.32
C ALA A 59 -10.91 1.60 4.54
N GLY A 60 -10.46 1.20 5.74
CA GLY A 60 -10.09 -0.18 6.08
C GLY A 60 -8.82 -0.66 5.39
N LEU A 61 -7.95 0.26 4.94
CA LEU A 61 -6.71 -0.06 4.22
C LEU A 61 -5.56 -0.40 5.18
N LEU A 62 -5.56 0.22 6.36
CA LEU A 62 -4.65 -0.13 7.44
C LEU A 62 -5.23 -1.30 8.24
N ARG A 63 -4.48 -2.40 8.27
CA ARG A 63 -4.80 -3.56 9.11
C ARG A 63 -4.29 -3.22 10.50
N SER A 64 -5.21 -3.19 11.47
CA SER A 64 -4.81 -3.11 12.86
C SER A 64 -3.95 -4.33 13.16
N LEU A 65 -2.66 -4.10 13.45
CA LEU A 65 -1.78 -5.14 13.97
C LEU A 65 -2.37 -5.55 15.32
N GLY A 66 -3.00 -6.72 15.35
CA GLY A 66 -3.41 -7.39 16.59
C GLY A 66 -2.20 -7.90 17.36
#